data_AF-A0A2V6I4Q0-F1
#
_entry.id   AF-A0A2V6I4Q0-F1
#
_cell.length_a   1.000
_cell.length_b   1.000
_cell.length_c   1.000
_cell.angle_alpha   90.00
_cell.angle_beta   90.00
_cell.angle_gamma   90.00
#
_symmetry.space_group_name_H-M   'P 1'
#
loop_
_entity.id
_entity.type
_entity.pdbx_description
1 polymer ?
#
loop_
_entity_poly.entity_id
_entity_poly.type
_entity_poly.pdbx_seq_one_letter_code
_entity_poly.pdbx_strand_id
1 'polypeptide(L)'
;MLPNGFYKSLEGVDEVEIEFICYGVPRSGSTLVYQLISGIYPQGVVKTHRYCSQRVKTTASYRDFRDVVVSLWRRSQGGKAHRHMSDTEVEKYATLCQARVRELDRYLERGGICLLRYEDFVDDPAFIFKAVEKTFGIMVDPQKVEELVREHSLEKNREVARRLRGFKEVDSETQIHGDHIYQAEVGGWRKFVRDRTAERLDLLLRAPLTRYGYLD
;
A
#
# COMPACT_ATOMS: atom_id res chain seq x y z
N MET A 1 -24.23 -6.44 -1.53
CA MET A 1 -22.80 -6.66 -1.21
C MET A 1 -21.98 -6.33 -2.42
N LEU A 2 -21.01 -5.45 -2.25
CA LEU A 2 -20.18 -4.95 -3.33
C LEU A 2 -19.22 -6.04 -3.84
N PRO A 3 -18.94 -6.15 -5.15
CA PRO A 3 -17.87 -7.03 -5.63
C PRO A 3 -16.51 -6.67 -5.00
N ASN A 4 -15.62 -7.65 -4.86
CA ASN A 4 -14.24 -7.36 -4.48
C ASN A 4 -13.57 -6.57 -5.60
N GLY A 5 -12.85 -5.48 -5.29
CA GLY A 5 -12.21 -4.71 -6.36
C GLY A 5 -11.61 -3.38 -5.93
N PHE A 6 -11.10 -2.64 -6.92
CA PHE A 6 -10.61 -1.27 -6.71
C PHE A 6 -11.68 -0.23 -6.99
N TYR A 7 -11.91 0.64 -6.02
CA TYR A 7 -12.94 1.68 -6.08
C TYR A 7 -12.31 3.07 -5.98
N LYS A 8 -12.57 3.87 -7.02
CA LYS A 8 -12.15 5.29 -7.07
C LYS A 8 -13.04 6.17 -6.20
N SER A 9 -14.26 5.76 -5.90
CA SER A 9 -15.18 6.43 -5.00
C SER A 9 -16.04 5.38 -4.33
N LEU A 10 -16.45 5.64 -3.08
CA LEU A 10 -17.48 4.89 -2.35
C LEU A 10 -18.71 5.78 -2.08
N GLU A 11 -18.80 6.93 -2.75
CA GLU A 11 -19.98 7.78 -2.68
C GLU A 11 -21.21 7.01 -3.19
N GLY A 12 -22.27 6.97 -2.39
CA GLY A 12 -23.50 6.25 -2.69
C GLY A 12 -23.44 4.74 -2.48
N VAL A 13 -22.32 4.17 -1.99
CA VAL A 13 -22.25 2.78 -1.57
C VAL A 13 -22.69 2.69 -0.11
N ASP A 14 -23.70 1.88 0.20
CA ASP A 14 -24.15 1.71 1.57
C ASP A 14 -23.12 0.94 2.40
N GLU A 15 -22.96 1.32 3.68
CA GLU A 15 -21.99 0.69 4.60
C GLU A 15 -22.20 -0.83 4.72
N VAL A 16 -23.46 -1.28 4.65
CA VAL A 16 -23.83 -2.70 4.71
C VAL A 16 -23.33 -3.50 3.51
N GLU A 17 -22.91 -2.85 2.43
CA GLU A 17 -22.37 -3.54 1.26
C GLU A 17 -20.86 -3.83 1.35
N ILE A 18 -20.19 -3.26 2.35
CA ILE A 18 -18.74 -3.30 2.50
C ILE A 18 -18.37 -4.14 3.72
N GLU A 19 -17.72 -5.27 3.48
CA GLU A 19 -17.12 -6.06 4.56
C GLU A 19 -15.82 -5.44 5.04
N PHE A 20 -14.98 -4.98 4.11
CA PHE A 20 -13.61 -4.62 4.42
C PHE A 20 -13.09 -3.53 3.49
N ILE A 21 -12.37 -2.55 4.04
CA ILE A 21 -11.62 -1.58 3.24
C ILE A 21 -10.12 -1.86 3.36
N CYS A 22 -9.48 -2.12 2.25
CA CYS A 22 -8.02 -2.17 2.08
C CYS A 22 -7.55 -0.81 1.56
N TYR A 23 -7.32 0.12 2.49
CA TYR A 23 -6.63 1.37 2.19
C TYR A 23 -5.12 1.14 2.21
N GLY A 24 -4.40 1.88 1.36
CA GLY A 24 -2.99 2.06 1.60
C GLY A 24 -2.47 3.33 0.98
N VAL A 25 -1.45 3.91 1.63
CA VAL A 25 -0.63 4.92 0.99
C VAL A 25 -0.13 4.34 -0.33
N PRO A 26 -0.26 5.02 -1.48
CA PRO A 26 0.17 4.45 -2.75
C PRO A 26 1.60 3.89 -2.65
N ARG A 27 1.81 2.68 -3.16
CA ARG A 27 3.12 1.99 -3.15
C ARG A 27 3.56 1.42 -1.79
N SER A 28 2.63 1.19 -0.85
CA SER A 28 2.88 0.59 0.47
C SER A 28 2.52 -0.90 0.59
N GLY A 29 2.40 -1.64 -0.52
CA GLY A 29 2.03 -3.05 -0.48
C GLY A 29 0.51 -3.33 -0.34
N SER A 30 -0.35 -2.31 -0.51
CA SER A 30 -1.80 -2.48 -0.39
C SER A 30 -2.43 -3.47 -1.36
N THR A 31 -1.76 -3.82 -2.46
CA THR A 31 -2.19 -4.89 -3.37
C THR A 31 -2.11 -6.26 -2.71
N LEU A 32 -0.99 -6.56 -2.03
CA LEU A 32 -0.83 -7.82 -1.31
C LEU A 32 -1.85 -7.93 -0.17
N VAL A 33 -2.01 -6.85 0.59
CA VAL A 33 -3.04 -6.78 1.64
C VAL A 33 -4.43 -7.04 1.06
N TYR A 34 -4.79 -6.39 -0.05
CA TYR A 34 -6.07 -6.61 -0.71
C TYR A 34 -6.26 -8.06 -1.15
N GLN A 35 -5.27 -8.67 -1.83
CA GLN A 35 -5.34 -10.05 -2.31
C GLN A 35 -5.60 -11.03 -1.16
N LEU A 36 -4.84 -10.90 -0.06
CA LEU A 36 -4.98 -11.77 1.11
C LEU A 36 -6.34 -11.60 1.80
N ILE A 37 -6.83 -10.36 1.97
CA ILE A 37 -8.14 -10.11 2.57
C ILE A 37 -9.28 -10.55 1.66
N SER A 38 -9.18 -10.36 0.34
CA SER A 38 -10.15 -10.88 -0.63
C SER A 38 -10.18 -12.41 -0.66
N GLY A 39 -9.07 -13.07 -0.32
CA GLY A 39 -8.98 -14.53 -0.25
C GLY A 39 -9.79 -15.17 0.88
N ILE A 40 -10.22 -14.38 1.87
CA ILE A 40 -11.04 -14.84 3.01
C ILE A 40 -12.47 -14.28 3.01
N TYR A 41 -12.79 -13.35 2.09
CA TYR A 41 -14.13 -12.77 1.94
C TYR A 41 -14.63 -12.93 0.50
N PRO A 42 -15.78 -13.60 0.26
CA PRO A 42 -16.27 -13.84 -1.10
C PRO A 42 -16.68 -12.55 -1.83
N GLN A 43 -17.03 -11.50 -1.09
CA GLN A 43 -17.46 -10.19 -1.59
C GLN A 43 -17.31 -9.12 -0.49
N GLY A 44 -17.42 -7.84 -0.86
CA GLY A 44 -17.42 -6.71 0.06
C GLY A 44 -16.03 -6.15 0.39
N VAL A 45 -14.95 -6.63 -0.26
CA VAL A 45 -13.59 -6.13 -0.04
C VAL A 45 -13.25 -5.03 -1.03
N VAL A 46 -13.14 -3.81 -0.53
CA VAL A 46 -12.78 -2.61 -1.29
C VAL A 46 -11.30 -2.32 -1.17
N LYS A 47 -10.58 -2.24 -2.29
CA LYS A 47 -9.28 -1.58 -2.36
C LYS A 47 -9.45 -0.12 -2.74
N THR A 48 -8.80 0.79 -2.00
CA THR A 48 -8.83 2.22 -2.37
C THR A 48 -7.57 2.98 -1.91
N HIS A 49 -7.38 4.17 -2.48
CA HIS A 49 -6.37 5.15 -2.08
C HIS A 49 -7.00 6.48 -1.64
N ARG A 50 -8.32 6.49 -1.41
CA ARG A 50 -9.09 7.65 -0.93
C ARG A 50 -9.68 7.35 0.43
N TYR A 51 -9.85 8.39 1.24
CA TYR A 51 -10.56 8.27 2.51
C TYR A 51 -12.02 7.85 2.33
N CYS A 52 -12.48 7.01 3.27
CA CYS A 52 -13.88 6.63 3.44
C CYS A 52 -14.29 6.90 4.90
N SER A 53 -15.34 7.68 5.09
CA SER A 53 -15.84 8.07 6.42
C SER A 53 -16.64 6.99 7.13
N GLN A 54 -17.16 5.99 6.41
CA GLN A 54 -17.92 4.88 6.99
C GLN A 54 -17.04 4.06 7.94
N ARG A 55 -17.60 3.58 9.05
CA ARG A 55 -16.83 2.90 10.12
C ARG A 55 -16.72 1.39 9.87
N VAL A 56 -16.28 1.03 8.68
CA VAL A 56 -16.03 -0.36 8.28
C VAL A 56 -14.63 -0.81 8.70
N LYS A 57 -14.48 -2.10 9.03
CA LYS A 57 -13.18 -2.76 9.25
C LYS A 57 -12.21 -2.36 8.13
N THR A 58 -11.08 -1.75 8.50
CA THR A 58 -10.16 -1.20 7.51
C THR A 58 -8.73 -1.62 7.79
N THR A 59 -8.05 -2.21 6.81
CA THR A 59 -6.60 -2.30 6.82
C THR A 59 -6.04 -1.05 6.17
N ALA A 60 -4.99 -0.50 6.77
CA ALA A 60 -4.34 0.72 6.31
C ALA A 60 -2.84 0.46 6.19
N SER A 61 -2.37 0.17 4.97
CA SER A 61 -0.95 -0.08 4.74
C SER A 61 -0.17 1.22 4.55
N TYR A 62 1.01 1.28 5.17
CA TYR A 62 1.97 2.35 5.02
C TYR A 62 3.38 1.77 4.89
N ARG A 63 4.33 2.60 4.49
CA ARG A 63 5.72 2.23 4.19
C ARG A 63 6.59 3.44 4.48
N ASP A 64 7.91 3.27 4.63
CA ASP A 64 8.83 4.41 4.72
C ASP A 64 8.48 5.45 3.65
N PHE A 65 8.11 6.65 4.09
CA PHE A 65 7.59 7.68 3.20
C PHE A 65 8.63 8.15 2.18
N ARG A 66 9.91 7.92 2.44
CA ARG A 66 11.00 8.19 1.50
C ARG A 66 10.99 7.19 0.35
N ASP A 67 10.75 5.91 0.65
CA ASP A 67 10.53 4.89 -0.37
C ASP A 67 9.27 5.16 -1.19
N VAL A 68 8.20 5.66 -0.55
CA VAL A 68 6.97 6.07 -1.24
C VAL A 68 7.27 7.21 -2.23
N VAL A 69 7.99 8.25 -1.79
CA VAL A 69 8.41 9.38 -2.64
C VAL A 69 9.17 8.89 -3.87
N VAL A 70 10.20 8.07 -3.67
CA VAL A 70 10.98 7.52 -4.77
C VAL A 70 10.13 6.62 -5.66
N SER A 71 9.26 5.77 -5.10
CA SER A 71 8.40 4.90 -5.91
C SER A 71 7.40 5.70 -6.76
N LEU A 72 6.84 6.79 -6.24
CA LEU A 72 5.95 7.69 -7.00
C LEU A 72 6.70 8.38 -8.13
N TRP A 73 7.88 8.91 -7.83
CA TRP A 73 8.75 9.53 -8.82
C TRP A 73 9.11 8.55 -9.93
N ARG A 74 9.58 7.35 -9.60
CA ARG A 74 9.96 6.34 -10.58
C ARG A 74 8.81 5.92 -11.48
N ARG A 75 7.61 5.78 -10.92
CA ARG A 75 6.39 5.53 -11.72
C ARG A 75 6.15 6.63 -12.75
N SER A 76 6.34 7.90 -12.38
CA SER A 76 6.21 9.02 -13.33
C SER A 76 7.23 8.98 -14.48
N GLN A 77 8.36 8.29 -14.28
CA GLN A 77 9.41 8.07 -15.28
C GLN A 77 9.20 6.76 -16.08
N GLY A 78 8.00 6.16 -16.01
CA GLY A 78 7.73 4.88 -16.67
C GLY A 78 8.53 3.70 -16.09
N GLY A 79 8.89 3.76 -14.80
CA GLY A 79 9.63 2.70 -14.11
C GLY A 79 11.14 2.67 -14.39
N LYS A 80 11.63 3.43 -15.38
CA LYS A 80 13.03 3.42 -15.83
C LYS A 80 13.85 4.58 -15.26
N ALA A 81 13.94 4.66 -13.93
CA ALA A 81 14.84 5.61 -13.30
C ALA A 81 16.23 5.00 -13.11
N HIS A 82 17.22 5.61 -13.74
CA HIS A 82 18.65 5.26 -13.65
C HIS A 82 19.50 6.46 -13.21
N ARG A 83 18.83 7.53 -12.73
CA ARG A 83 19.46 8.76 -12.25
C ARG A 83 19.02 9.05 -10.82
N HIS A 84 19.66 10.06 -10.22
CA HIS A 84 19.23 10.60 -8.95
C HIS A 84 18.11 11.63 -9.17
N MET A 85 17.27 11.80 -8.15
CA MET A 85 16.25 12.85 -8.10
C MET A 85 16.91 14.23 -7.97
N SER A 86 16.32 15.24 -8.59
CA SER A 86 16.65 16.64 -8.29
C SER A 86 15.88 17.11 -7.04
N ASP A 87 16.31 18.23 -6.44
CA ASP A 87 15.63 18.83 -5.29
C ASP A 87 14.17 19.18 -5.62
N THR A 88 13.89 19.71 -6.82
CA THR A 88 12.52 20.01 -7.29
C THR A 88 11.66 18.75 -7.38
N GLU A 89 12.22 17.62 -7.81
CA GLU A 89 11.49 16.36 -7.83
C GLU A 89 11.22 15.85 -6.42
N VAL A 90 12.20 15.94 -5.53
CA VAL A 90 12.01 15.58 -4.12
C VAL A 90 10.89 16.40 -3.49
N GLU A 91 10.88 17.72 -3.67
CA GLU A 91 9.80 18.58 -3.17
C GLU A 91 8.43 18.19 -3.72
N LYS A 92 8.34 18.01 -5.04
CA LYS A 92 7.10 17.64 -5.72
C LYS A 92 6.56 16.31 -5.17
N TYR A 93 7.39 15.27 -5.12
CA TYR A 93 6.93 13.94 -4.73
C TYR A 93 6.75 13.81 -3.21
N ALA A 94 7.51 14.55 -2.39
CA ALA A 94 7.25 14.68 -0.95
C ALA A 94 5.89 15.33 -0.69
N THR A 95 5.55 16.39 -1.41
CA THR A 95 4.22 17.03 -1.31
C THR A 95 3.09 16.06 -1.66
N LEU A 96 3.26 15.28 -2.74
CA LEU A 96 2.29 14.23 -3.11
C LEU A 96 2.21 13.13 -2.05
N CYS A 97 3.33 12.73 -1.46
CA CYS A 97 3.36 11.75 -0.38
C CYS A 97 2.62 12.26 0.85
N GLN A 98 2.91 13.47 1.32
CA GLN A 98 2.23 14.09 2.45
C GLN A 98 0.72 14.18 2.26
N ALA A 99 0.24 14.47 1.05
CA ALA A 99 -1.20 14.46 0.76
C ALA A 99 -1.84 13.07 0.98
N ARG A 100 -1.09 11.99 0.75
CA ARG A 100 -1.54 10.62 1.03
C ARG A 100 -1.41 10.28 2.51
N VAL A 101 -0.37 10.74 3.19
CA VAL A 101 -0.25 10.59 4.65
C VAL A 101 -1.39 11.29 5.38
N ARG A 102 -1.83 12.48 4.92
CA ARG A 102 -3.02 13.14 5.49
C ARG A 102 -4.29 12.28 5.41
N GLU A 103 -4.46 11.53 4.32
CA GLU A 103 -5.58 10.59 4.21
C GLU A 103 -5.44 9.41 5.19
N LEU A 104 -4.22 8.91 5.40
CA LEU A 104 -3.93 7.90 6.42
C LEU A 104 -4.20 8.43 7.84
N ASP A 105 -3.83 9.67 8.12
CA ASP A 105 -4.10 10.33 9.41
C ASP A 105 -5.60 10.44 9.67
N ARG A 106 -6.40 10.76 8.63
CA ARG A 106 -7.87 10.74 8.73
C ARG A 106 -8.41 9.36 9.06
N TYR A 107 -7.83 8.29 8.52
CA TYR A 107 -8.19 6.92 8.90
C TYR A 107 -7.83 6.59 10.35
N LEU A 108 -6.67 7.04 10.83
CA LEU A 108 -6.28 6.89 12.24
C LEU A 108 -7.27 7.61 13.17
N GLU A 109 -7.64 8.85 12.84
CA GLU A 109 -8.60 9.65 13.60
C GLU A 109 -10.01 9.02 13.59
N ARG A 110 -10.42 8.46 12.45
CA ARG A 110 -11.70 7.75 12.32
C ARG A 110 -11.77 6.52 13.22
N GLY A 111 -10.65 5.83 13.40
CA GLY A 111 -10.56 4.56 14.13
C GLY A 111 -11.12 3.37 13.34
N GLY A 112 -11.17 2.22 14.02
CA GLY A 112 -11.58 0.94 13.40
C GLY A 112 -10.61 0.46 12.33
N ILE A 113 -9.31 0.73 12.52
CA ILE A 113 -8.27 0.37 11.54
C ILE A 113 -7.23 -0.60 12.10
N CYS A 114 -6.77 -1.49 11.24
CA CYS A 114 -5.58 -2.31 11.40
C CYS A 114 -4.45 -1.66 10.59
N LEU A 115 -3.49 -1.04 11.30
CA LEU A 115 -2.36 -0.37 10.67
C LEU A 115 -1.29 -1.40 10.29
N LEU A 116 -0.85 -1.39 9.04
CA LEU A 116 0.09 -2.39 8.51
C LEU A 116 1.34 -1.69 7.96
N ARG A 117 2.47 -1.88 8.61
CA ARG A 117 3.77 -1.41 8.14
C ARG A 117 4.32 -2.37 7.09
N TYR A 118 4.65 -1.86 5.91
CA TYR A 118 5.17 -2.66 4.79
C TYR A 118 6.38 -3.50 5.19
N GLU A 119 7.29 -2.91 5.96
CA GLU A 119 8.50 -3.55 6.46
C GLU A 119 8.22 -4.76 7.36
N ASP A 120 7.06 -4.83 8.00
CA ASP A 120 6.69 -5.94 8.89
C ASP A 120 6.11 -7.14 8.12
N PHE A 121 5.55 -6.91 6.93
CA PHE A 121 4.84 -7.96 6.17
C PHE A 121 5.42 -8.29 4.80
N VAL A 122 6.37 -7.51 4.28
CA VAL A 122 6.92 -7.76 2.93
C VAL A 122 7.57 -9.13 2.82
N ASP A 123 8.27 -9.56 3.88
CA ASP A 123 8.96 -10.86 3.97
C ASP A 123 8.20 -11.89 4.84
N ASP A 124 7.20 -11.45 5.63
CA ASP A 124 6.25 -12.32 6.35
C ASP A 124 4.80 -11.91 6.05
N PRO A 125 4.22 -12.26 4.88
CA PRO A 125 2.85 -11.88 4.56
C PRO A 125 1.80 -12.44 5.54
N ALA A 126 2.11 -13.52 6.26
CA ALA A 126 1.22 -14.07 7.29
C ALA A 126 1.05 -13.12 8.48
N PHE A 127 1.98 -12.16 8.69
CA PHE A 127 1.83 -11.08 9.66
C PHE A 127 0.52 -10.31 9.49
N ILE A 128 0.03 -10.14 8.27
CA ILE A 128 -1.22 -9.41 7.99
C ILE A 128 -2.40 -10.07 8.71
N PHE A 129 -2.49 -11.39 8.69
CA PHE A 129 -3.57 -12.11 9.37
C PHE A 129 -3.44 -12.04 10.89
N LYS A 130 -2.22 -12.14 11.44
CA LYS A 130 -1.97 -11.93 12.88
C LYS A 130 -2.43 -10.53 13.33
N ALA A 131 -2.15 -9.51 12.53
CA ALA A 131 -2.54 -8.13 12.81
C ALA A 131 -4.07 -7.92 12.71
N VAL A 132 -4.71 -8.53 11.71
CA VAL A 132 -6.16 -8.49 11.50
C VAL A 132 -6.91 -9.25 12.60
N GLU A 133 -6.43 -10.42 13.02
CA GLU A 133 -6.96 -11.16 14.16
C GLU A 133 -6.88 -10.32 15.43
N LYS A 134 -5.71 -9.76 15.74
CA LYS A 134 -5.51 -8.90 16.92
C LYS A 134 -6.42 -7.68 16.93
N THR A 135 -6.68 -7.08 15.76
CA THR A 135 -7.43 -5.82 15.67
C THR A 135 -8.94 -6.04 15.60
N PHE A 136 -9.39 -7.07 14.89
CA PHE A 136 -10.80 -7.27 14.55
C PHE A 136 -11.38 -8.59 15.07
N GLY A 137 -10.58 -9.46 15.69
CA GLY A 137 -11.02 -10.79 16.13
C GLY A 137 -11.29 -11.76 14.99
N ILE A 138 -10.80 -11.48 13.78
CA ILE A 138 -11.00 -12.33 12.60
C ILE A 138 -9.92 -13.41 12.60
N MET A 139 -10.31 -14.62 12.96
CA MET A 139 -9.47 -15.80 12.84
C MET A 139 -9.57 -16.37 11.43
N VAL A 140 -8.41 -16.73 10.87
CA VAL A 140 -8.31 -17.40 9.56
C VAL A 140 -7.65 -18.74 9.80
N ASP A 141 -8.20 -19.78 9.17
CA ASP A 141 -7.62 -21.11 9.23
C ASP A 141 -6.14 -21.09 8.78
N PRO A 142 -5.20 -21.70 9.54
CA PRO A 142 -3.79 -21.67 9.21
C PRO A 142 -3.45 -22.25 7.82
N GLN A 143 -4.16 -23.30 7.38
CA GLN A 143 -3.93 -23.87 6.04
C GLN A 143 -4.37 -22.88 4.97
N LYS A 144 -5.48 -22.17 5.18
CA LYS A 144 -5.92 -21.11 4.28
C LYS A 144 -4.93 -19.95 4.23
N VAL A 145 -4.32 -19.58 5.37
CA VAL A 145 -3.25 -18.57 5.41
C VAL A 145 -2.07 -19.02 4.56
N GLU A 146 -1.57 -20.24 4.75
CA GLU A 146 -0.44 -20.77 3.97
C GLU A 146 -0.73 -20.81 2.46
N GLU A 147 -1.93 -21.24 2.09
CA GLU A 147 -2.42 -21.26 0.70
C GLU A 147 -2.36 -19.85 0.08
N LEU A 148 -2.98 -18.87 0.73
CA LEU A 148 -3.06 -17.50 0.23
C LEU A 148 -1.69 -16.81 0.14
N VAL A 149 -0.82 -17.03 1.13
CA VAL A 149 0.55 -16.50 1.12
C VAL A 149 1.36 -17.08 -0.03
N ARG A 150 1.21 -18.38 -0.30
CA ARG A 150 1.87 -19.04 -1.43
C ARG A 150 1.36 -18.51 -2.78
N GLU A 151 0.06 -18.39 -2.93
CA GLU A 151 -0.61 -17.94 -4.17
C GLU A 151 -0.30 -16.48 -4.51
N HIS A 152 -0.20 -15.62 -3.50
CA HIS A 152 0.07 -14.20 -3.66
C HIS A 152 1.51 -13.81 -3.31
N SER A 153 2.42 -14.79 -3.34
CA SER A 153 3.85 -14.56 -3.14
C SER A 153 4.40 -13.53 -4.13
N LEU A 154 5.49 -12.87 -3.75
CA LEU A 154 6.14 -11.87 -4.61
C LEU A 154 6.52 -12.44 -5.99
N GLU A 155 6.93 -13.71 -6.03
CA GLU A 155 7.22 -14.43 -7.27
C GLU A 155 5.97 -14.59 -8.14
N LYS A 156 4.87 -15.09 -7.59
CA LYS A 156 3.60 -15.26 -8.32
C LYS A 156 3.06 -13.94 -8.84
N ASN A 157 3.10 -12.89 -8.01
CA ASN A 157 2.68 -11.56 -8.44
C ASN A 157 3.61 -10.98 -9.53
N ARG A 158 4.91 -11.34 -9.56
CA ARG A 158 5.81 -10.99 -10.68
C ARG A 158 5.46 -11.76 -11.95
N GLU A 159 5.08 -13.04 -11.85
CA GLU A 159 4.59 -13.81 -13.00
C GLU A 159 3.36 -13.16 -13.63
N VAL A 160 2.39 -12.72 -12.82
CA VAL A 160 1.21 -11.98 -13.29
C VAL A 160 1.62 -10.67 -13.95
N ALA A 161 2.46 -9.86 -13.30
CA ALA A 161 2.92 -8.58 -13.85
C ALA A 161 3.61 -8.75 -15.22
N ARG A 162 4.46 -9.76 -15.40
CA ARG A 162 5.17 -10.00 -16.69
C ARG A 162 4.24 -10.27 -17.86
N ARG A 163 2.99 -10.70 -17.62
CA ARG A 163 1.98 -10.95 -18.66
C ARG A 163 1.29 -9.67 -19.13
N LEU A 164 1.42 -8.57 -18.40
CA LEU A 164 0.72 -7.31 -18.62
C LEU A 164 1.67 -6.23 -19.17
N ARG A 165 1.14 -5.29 -19.96
CA ARG A 165 1.90 -4.22 -20.60
C ARG A 165 1.87 -2.92 -19.79
N GLY A 166 3.00 -2.65 -19.13
CA GLY A 166 3.29 -1.38 -18.46
C GLY A 166 2.25 -1.00 -17.38
N PHE A 167 2.02 0.28 -17.15
CA PHE A 167 1.06 0.75 -16.14
C PHE A 167 -0.41 0.79 -16.60
N LYS A 168 -0.67 0.60 -17.91
CA LYS A 168 -2.03 0.77 -18.48
C LYS A 168 -2.85 -0.49 -18.40
N GLU A 169 -2.21 -1.64 -18.52
CA GLU A 169 -2.88 -2.94 -18.41
C GLU A 169 -2.89 -3.37 -16.94
N VAL A 170 -4.10 -3.49 -16.39
CA VAL A 170 -4.35 -3.88 -15.00
C VAL A 170 -5.22 -5.12 -15.01
N ASP A 171 -4.77 -6.16 -14.33
CA ASP A 171 -5.59 -7.33 -14.03
C ASP A 171 -6.60 -6.96 -12.93
N SER A 172 -7.89 -7.04 -13.23
CA SER A 172 -8.95 -6.56 -12.33
C SER A 172 -9.18 -7.46 -11.11
N GLU A 173 -8.71 -8.70 -11.14
CA GLU A 173 -8.86 -9.63 -10.03
C GLU A 173 -7.72 -9.42 -9.02
N THR A 174 -6.49 -9.49 -9.49
CA THR A 174 -5.27 -9.35 -8.66
C THR A 174 -4.91 -7.90 -8.37
N GLN A 175 -5.44 -6.95 -9.15
CA GLN A 175 -5.12 -5.52 -9.09
C GLN A 175 -3.63 -5.20 -9.39
N ILE A 176 -2.98 -6.08 -10.16
CA ILE A 176 -1.60 -5.98 -10.63
C ILE A 176 -1.56 -5.35 -12.02
N HIS A 177 -0.48 -4.62 -12.32
CA HIS A 177 -0.18 -4.12 -13.67
C HIS A 177 1.25 -4.52 -14.10
N GLY A 178 1.61 -4.27 -15.37
CA GLY A 178 2.89 -4.70 -15.94
C GLY A 178 4.13 -4.26 -15.15
N ASP A 179 4.14 -2.99 -14.73
CA ASP A 179 5.24 -2.42 -13.92
C ASP A 179 4.94 -2.39 -12.41
N HIS A 180 4.12 -3.33 -11.90
CA HIS A 180 3.62 -3.26 -10.52
C HIS A 180 4.71 -3.46 -9.48
N ILE A 181 5.52 -4.48 -9.69
CA ILE A 181 6.60 -4.87 -8.79
C ILE A 181 7.92 -4.46 -9.43
N TYR A 182 8.65 -3.60 -8.72
CA TYR A 182 10.03 -3.30 -9.06
C TYR A 182 10.98 -4.21 -8.29
N GLN A 183 11.54 -3.72 -7.18
CA GLN A 183 12.49 -4.46 -6.37
C GLN A 183 11.91 -4.93 -5.03
N ALA A 184 10.81 -4.34 -4.57
CA ALA A 184 10.19 -4.62 -3.25
C ALA A 184 11.12 -4.40 -2.04
N GLU A 185 12.30 -3.82 -2.24
CA GLU A 185 13.31 -3.59 -1.19
C GLU A 185 12.90 -2.51 -0.20
N VAL A 186 13.19 -2.69 1.09
CA VAL A 186 13.11 -1.66 2.13
C VAL A 186 14.32 -0.73 2.05
N GLY A 187 14.10 0.59 2.15
CA GLY A 187 15.18 1.58 2.14
C GLY A 187 15.81 1.82 0.76
N GLY A 188 15.17 1.34 -0.31
CA GLY A 188 15.63 1.51 -1.69
C GLY A 188 15.74 2.98 -2.12
N TRP A 189 15.09 3.91 -1.41
CA TRP A 189 15.17 5.34 -1.66
C TRP A 189 16.60 5.89 -1.69
N ARG A 190 17.52 5.32 -0.90
CA ARG A 190 18.93 5.74 -0.81
C ARG A 190 19.67 5.63 -2.15
N LYS A 191 19.23 4.74 -3.04
CA LYS A 191 19.81 4.58 -4.39
C LYS A 191 19.53 5.77 -5.31
N PHE A 192 18.53 6.59 -4.98
CA PHE A 192 17.99 7.62 -5.86
C PHE A 192 18.12 9.04 -5.30
N VAL A 193 18.51 9.18 -4.03
CA VAL A 193 18.59 10.47 -3.35
C VAL A 193 19.99 10.62 -2.74
N ARG A 194 20.72 11.67 -3.15
CA ARG A 194 22.07 11.98 -2.64
C ARG A 194 22.02 12.68 -1.29
N ASP A 195 23.12 12.66 -0.53
CA ASP A 195 23.21 13.16 0.84
C ASP A 195 22.52 14.53 1.08
N ARG A 196 22.89 15.58 0.34
CA ARG A 196 22.25 16.90 0.48
C ARG A 196 20.74 16.88 0.20
N THR A 197 20.32 16.11 -0.79
CA THR A 197 18.91 15.96 -1.16
C THR A 197 18.17 15.04 -0.17
N ALA A 198 18.88 14.12 0.49
CA ALA A 198 18.35 13.23 1.51
C ALA A 198 17.98 14.01 2.78
N GLU A 199 18.85 14.94 3.22
CA GLU A 199 18.53 15.87 4.31
C GLU A 199 17.28 16.71 3.99
N ARG A 200 17.16 17.19 2.75
CA ARG A 200 15.97 17.93 2.31
C ARG A 200 14.71 17.06 2.35
N LEU A 201 14.80 15.81 1.89
CA LEU A 201 13.69 14.86 1.93
C LEU A 201 13.27 14.54 3.37
N ASP A 202 14.23 14.30 4.26
CA ASP A 202 13.98 14.07 5.69
C ASP A 202 13.32 15.30 6.33
N LEU A 203 13.77 16.52 6.02
CA LEU A 203 13.14 17.75 6.51
C LEU A 203 11.70 17.90 6.04
N LEU A 204 11.43 17.65 4.75
CA LEU A 204 10.09 17.72 4.18
C LEU A 204 9.17 16.66 4.79
N LEU A 205 9.68 15.47 5.12
CA LEU A 205 8.89 14.36 5.65
C LEU A 205 9.04 14.17 7.16
N ARG A 206 9.68 15.09 7.89
CA ARG A 206 10.01 14.90 9.31
C ARG A 206 8.79 14.53 10.14
N ALA A 207 7.72 15.33 10.06
CA ALA A 207 6.51 15.11 10.85
C ALA A 207 5.91 13.70 10.63
N PRO A 208 5.62 13.25 9.39
CA PRO A 208 5.13 11.89 9.20
C PRO A 208 6.19 10.82 9.50
N LEU A 209 7.47 11.02 9.21
CA LEU A 209 8.50 10.03 9.53
C LEU A 209 8.61 9.79 11.04
N THR A 210 8.59 10.83 11.87
CA THR A 210 8.58 10.71 13.34
C THR A 210 7.27 10.07 13.82
N ARG A 211 6.10 10.54 13.35
CA ARG A 211 4.79 10.02 13.77
C ARG A 211 4.63 8.51 13.53
N TYR A 212 5.22 7.99 12.45
CA TYR A 212 5.11 6.58 12.07
C TYR A 212 6.38 5.74 12.36
N GLY A 213 7.33 6.27 13.14
CA GLY A 213 8.48 5.51 13.66
C GLY A 213 9.55 5.17 12.62
N TYR A 214 9.83 6.11 11.70
CA TYR A 214 10.95 6.04 10.75
C TYR A 214 12.10 7.01 11.08
N LEU A 215 11.86 7.93 12.01
CA LEU A 215 12.83 8.82 12.62
C LEU A 215 12.53 8.89 14.12
N ASP A 216 13.59 8.98 14.92
CA ASP A 216 13.52 9.22 16.36
C ASP A 216 13.23 10.70 16.70
#